data_AF-A0A383CVR4-F1
#
_entry.id   AF-A0A383CVR4-F1
#
_cell.length_a   1.000
_cell.length_b   1.000
_cell.length_c   1.000
_cell.angle_alpha   90.00
_cell.angle_beta   90.00
_cell.angle_gamma   90.00
#
_symmetry.space_group_name_H-M   'P 1'
#
loop_
_entity.id
_entity.type
_entity.pdbx_description
1 polymer ?
#
loop_
_entity_poly.entity_id
_entity_poly.type
_entity_poly.pdbx_seq_one_letter_code
_entity_poly.pdbx_strand_id
1 'polypeptide(L)' 'VETKDFNSLLSKFKKHDCSVYGISKDNLKSHQKFKEKYGVKFDLLTDEKKEAIKSYKVWGKKKFLGIEFMGIIR' A
#
# COMPACT_ATOMS: atom_id res chain seq x y z
N VAL A 1 -8.97 8.04 -1.68
CA VAL A 1 -7.73 7.29 -1.37
C VAL A 1 -8.14 5.85 -1.25
N GLU A 2 -7.64 4.98 -2.12
CA GLU A 2 -7.97 3.55 -2.23
C GLU A 2 -8.03 2.82 -0.87
N THR A 3 -7.15 3.15 0.07
CA THR A 3 -7.17 2.63 1.45
C THR A 3 -8.54 2.78 2.13
N LYS A 4 -9.24 3.91 1.95
CA LYS A 4 -10.56 4.14 2.56
C LYS A 4 -11.61 3.18 2.00
N ASP A 5 -11.51 2.86 0.72
CA ASP A 5 -12.45 1.95 0.05
C ASP A 5 -12.27 0.54 0.61
N PHE A 6 -11.03 0.04 0.67
CA PHE A 6 -10.71 -1.23 1.34
C PHE A 6 -11.17 -1.23 2.80
N ASN A 7 -10.97 -0.13 3.52
CA ASN A 7 -11.39 -0.02 4.92
C ASN A 7 -12.91 -0.15 5.09
N SER A 8 -13.70 0.44 4.18
CA SER A 8 -15.16 0.34 4.19
C SER A 8 -15.66 -1.05 3.78
N LEU A 9 -14.91 -1.75 2.93
CA LEU A 9 -15.27 -3.07 2.41
C LEU A 9 -14.71 -4.24 3.23
N LEU A 10 -13.94 -3.99 4.31
CA LEU A 10 -13.32 -5.04 5.15
C LEU A 10 -14.30 -6.14 5.59
N SER A 11 -15.54 -5.77 5.93
CA SER A 11 -16.54 -6.75 6.35
C SER A 11 -16.93 -7.70 5.21
N LYS A 12 -16.91 -7.26 3.95
CA LYS A 12 -17.14 -8.11 2.78
C LYS A 12 -15.98 -9.07 2.58
N PHE A 13 -14.74 -8.60 2.66
CA PHE A 13 -13.56 -9.47 2.58
C PHE A 13 -13.58 -10.55 3.68
N LYS A 14 -13.88 -10.17 4.93
CA LYS A 14 -13.96 -11.11 6.05
C LYS A 14 -15.05 -12.18 5.86
N LYS A 15 -16.18 -11.86 5.22
CA LYS A 15 -17.23 -12.85 4.89
C LYS A 15 -16.74 -13.93 3.91
N HIS A 16 -15.72 -13.63 3.12
CA HIS A 16 -15.10 -14.56 2.18
C HIS A 16 -13.77 -15.11 2.72
N ASP A 17 -13.54 -15.05 4.03
CA ASP A 17 -12.30 -15.50 4.68
C ASP A 17 -11.03 -14.88 4.08
N CYS A 18 -11.14 -13.62 3.61
CA CYS A 18 -10.05 -12.88 3.00
C CYS A 18 -9.48 -11.84 3.98
N SER A 19 -8.18 -11.94 4.22
CA SER A 19 -7.41 -10.92 4.93
C SER A 19 -6.92 -9.82 3.99
N VAL A 20 -6.93 -8.57 4.46
CA VAL A 20 -6.47 -7.40 3.68
C VAL A 20 -5.22 -6.83 4.32
N TYR A 21 -4.20 -6.61 3.50
CA TYR A 21 -2.94 -5.97 3.90
C TYR A 21 -2.61 -4.86 2.90
N GLY A 22 -2.24 -3.70 3.41
CA GLY A 22 -1.63 -2.64 2.59
C GLY A 22 -0.11 -2.75 2.65
N ILE A 23 0.60 -2.55 1.55
CA ILE A 23 2.07 -2.59 1.54
C ILE A 23 2.65 -1.38 0.82
N SER A 24 3.75 -0.83 1.34
CA SER A 24 4.49 0.25 0.69
C SER A 24 5.95 0.26 1.13
N LYS A 25 6.79 1.04 0.44
CA LYS A 25 8.19 1.26 0.81
C LYS A 25 8.42 2.15 2.03
N ASP A 26 7.35 2.72 2.61
CA ASP A 26 7.46 3.66 3.72
C ASP A 26 7.70 2.93 5.04
N ASN A 27 8.36 3.61 5.98
CA ASN A 27 8.73 3.04 7.26
C ASN A 27 7.55 2.94 8.25
N LEU A 28 7.78 2.23 9.35
CA LEU A 28 6.75 1.95 10.35
C LEU A 28 6.15 3.23 10.96
N LYS A 29 6.97 4.26 11.21
CA LYS A 29 6.51 5.53 11.79
C LYS A 29 5.55 6.27 10.86
N SER A 30 5.80 6.23 9.55
CA SER A 30 4.90 6.78 8.55
C SER A 30 3.57 6.02 8.53
N HIS A 31 3.63 4.69 8.57
CA HIS A 31 2.45 3.83 8.60
C HIS A 31 1.58 4.05 9.83
N GLN A 32 2.18 4.18 11.01
CA GLN A 32 1.45 4.49 12.24
C GLN A 32 0.68 5.81 12.12
N LYS A 33 1.36 6.88 11.71
CA LYS A 33 0.72 8.19 11.49
C LYS A 33 -0.38 8.12 10.44
N PHE A 34 -0.18 7.35 9.36
CA PHE A 34 -1.17 7.18 8.31
C PHE A 34 -2.39 6.39 8.79
N LYS A 35 -2.16 5.31 9.55
CA LYS A 35 -3.21 4.48 10.17
C LYS A 35 -4.06 5.30 11.12
N GLU A 36 -3.45 6.12 11.97
CA GLU A 36 -4.13 7.05 12.87
C GLU A 36 -4.92 8.11 12.10
N LYS A 37 -4.28 8.80 11.15
CA LYS A 37 -4.89 9.89 10.38
C LYS A 37 -6.13 9.46 9.59
N TYR A 38 -6.13 8.24 9.05
CA TYR A 38 -7.21 7.75 8.18
C TYR A 38 -8.05 6.63 8.81
N GLY A 39 -7.81 6.28 10.08
CA GLY A 39 -8.54 5.24 10.81
C GLY A 39 -8.48 3.88 10.12
N VAL A 40 -7.32 3.48 9.62
CA VAL A 40 -7.14 2.22 8.86
C VAL A 40 -7.32 1.03 9.80
N LYS A 41 -8.25 0.11 9.49
CA LYS A 41 -8.62 -1.02 10.34
C LYS A 41 -7.97 -2.35 9.93
N PHE A 42 -6.97 -2.29 9.06
CA PHE A 42 -6.19 -3.43 8.62
C PHE A 42 -4.69 -3.15 8.73
N ASP A 43 -3.86 -4.16 8.47
CA ASP A 43 -2.42 -4.05 8.66
C ASP A 43 -1.71 -3.41 7.47
N LEU A 44 -0.74 -2.56 7.80
CA LEU A 44 0.12 -1.89 6.82
C LEU A 44 1.54 -2.44 6.99
N LEU A 45 2.01 -3.12 5.95
CA LEU A 45 3.33 -3.74 5.87
C LEU A 45 4.35 -2.74 5.32
N THR A 46 5.53 -2.73 5.93
CA THR A 46 6.67 -1.90 5.52
C THR A 46 7.61 -2.71 4.64
N ASP A 47 7.84 -2.27 3.42
CA ASP A 47 8.76 -2.89 2.47
C ASP A 47 9.89 -1.92 2.08
N GLU A 48 10.64 -1.46 3.08
CA GLU A 48 11.65 -0.40 2.90
C GLU A 48 12.72 -0.80 1.86
N LYS A 49 13.08 -2.10 1.84
CA LYS A 49 14.02 -2.71 0.88
C LYS A 49 13.40 -3.00 -0.50
N LYS A 50 12.08 -2.87 -0.64
CA LYS A 50 11.31 -3.09 -1.87
C LYS A 50 11.37 -4.54 -2.36
N GLU A 51 11.55 -5.50 -1.45
CA GLU A 51 11.68 -6.92 -1.78
C GLU A 51 10.34 -7.45 -2.30
N ALA A 52 9.24 -7.18 -1.59
CA ALA A 52 7.90 -7.56 -2.03
C ALA A 52 7.50 -6.77 -3.27
N ILE A 53 7.68 -5.45 -3.28
CA ILE A 53 7.37 -4.54 -4.40
C ILE A 53 8.05 -5.00 -5.70
N LYS A 54 9.33 -5.44 -5.63
CA LYS A 54 10.03 -6.01 -6.78
C LYS A 54 9.50 -7.40 -7.15
N SER A 55 9.22 -8.26 -6.17
CA SER A 55 8.70 -9.62 -6.40
C SER A 55 7.33 -9.61 -7.08
N TYR A 56 6.47 -8.66 -6.72
CA TYR A 56 5.18 -8.41 -7.39
C TYR A 56 5.33 -7.71 -8.75
N LYS A 57 6.55 -7.39 -9.20
CA LYS A 57 6.85 -6.73 -10.48
C LYS A 57 6.15 -5.38 -10.65
N VAL A 58 5.86 -4.69 -9.55
CA VAL A 58 5.21 -3.37 -9.56
C VAL A 58 6.22 -2.21 -9.41
N TRP A 59 7.53 -2.49 -9.53
CA TRP A 59 8.58 -1.48 -9.58
C TRP A 59 9.03 -1.24 -11.02
N GLY A 60 8.78 -0.04 -11.56
CA GLY A 60 9.16 0.25 -12.94
C GLY A 60 9.29 1.73 -13.25
N LYS A 61 9.66 2.02 -14.49
CA LYS A 61 9.86 3.39 -14.99
C LYS A 61 8.52 4.11 -15.11
N LYS A 62 8.48 5.34 -14.61
CA LYS A 62 7.38 6.30 -14.78
C LYS A 62 7.95 7.56 -15.40
N LYS A 63 7.12 8.24 -16.19
CA LYS A 63 7.45 9.55 -16.76
C LYS A 63 6.44 10.56 -16.24
N PHE A 64 6.92 11.64 -15.63
CA PHE A 64 6.08 12.75 -15.18
C PHE A 64 6.72 14.05 -15.65
N LEU A 65 5.96 14.85 -16.40
CA LEU A 65 6.42 16.12 -16.97
C LEU A 65 7.77 16.00 -17.69
N GLY A 66 7.95 14.95 -18.50
CA GLY A 66 9.18 14.74 -19.26
C GLY A 66 10.31 14.07 -18.47
N ILE A 67 10.24 14.01 -17.15
CA ILE A 67 11.26 13.42 -16.28
C ILE A 67 10.96 11.93 -16.05
N GLU A 68 11.95 11.08 -16.30
CA GLU A 68 11.86 9.64 -16.02
C GLU A 68 12.38 9.32 -14.61
N PHE A 69 11.64 8.50 -13.87
CA PHE A 69 12.01 8.02 -12.54
C PHE A 69 11.45 6.63 -12.28
N MET A 70 12.04 5.90 -11.33
CA MET A 70 11.51 4.61 -10.90
C MET A 70 10.45 4.80 -9.82
N GLY A 71 9.32 4.11 -9.94
CA GLY A 71 8.21 4.22 -9.01
C GLY A 71 7.36 2.96 -8.93
N ILE A 72 6.43 2.97 -7.98
CA ILE A 72 5.38 1.94 -7.91
C ILE A 72 4.41 2.18 -9.08
N ILE A 73 4.23 1.14 -9.90
CA ILE A 73 3.23 1.08 -10.96
C ILE A 73 1.92 0.62 -10.31
N ARG A 74 0.86 1.40 -10.53
CA ARG A 74 -0.50 1.15 -10.06
C ARG A 74 -1.44 1.48 -11.20
#